data_AF-A0A836LAI1-F1
#
_entry.id   AF-A0A836LAI1-F1
#
_cell.length_a   1.000
_cell.length_b   1.000
_cell.length_c   1.000
_cell.angle_alpha   90.00
_cell.angle_beta   90.00
_cell.angle_gamma   90.00
#
_symmetry.space_group_name_H-M   'P 1'
#
loop_
_entity.id
_entity.type
_entity.pdbx_description
1 polymer ?
#
loop_
_entity_poly.entity_id
_entity_poly.type
_entity_poly.pdbx_seq_one_letter_code
_entity_poly.pdbx_strand_id
1 'polypeptide(L)'
;MSSTDALEPIARSVAPDQELAILKLILDLRSLGDVEGSNKVRRRVREVLLKSSDDAEAMSKMDEIIRRGKRKQSKLDGSYAERQRRKRKRREQELVSASRLVDVEAGSGEDSEGSATAEEDGAEE
;
A
#
# COMPACT_ATOMS: atom_id res chain seq x y z
N MET A 1 -13.51 -30.91 43.74
CA MET A 1 -12.88 -29.62 44.07
C MET A 1 -12.05 -29.20 42.86
N SER A 2 -12.65 -28.50 41.91
CA SER A 2 -11.97 -28.05 40.68
C SER A 2 -11.19 -26.78 40.98
N SER A 3 -9.92 -26.91 41.37
CA SER A 3 -9.00 -25.78 41.39
C SER A 3 -8.58 -25.47 39.96
N THR A 4 -9.41 -24.74 39.23
CA THR A 4 -8.91 -23.93 38.12
C THR A 4 -8.37 -22.66 38.74
N ASP A 5 -7.09 -22.66 39.09
CA ASP A 5 -6.32 -21.43 39.25
C ASP A 5 -6.42 -20.67 37.93
N ALA A 6 -7.43 -19.83 37.81
CA ALA A 6 -7.51 -18.85 36.75
C ALA A 6 -6.49 -17.77 37.09
N LEU A 7 -5.22 -18.07 36.81
CA LEU A 7 -4.14 -17.09 36.80
C LEU A 7 -4.67 -15.84 36.09
N GLU A 8 -4.62 -14.69 36.76
CA GLU A 8 -5.03 -13.43 36.16
C GLU A 8 -4.31 -13.27 34.82
N PRO A 9 -5.04 -12.89 33.74
CA PRO A 9 -4.43 -12.79 32.42
C PRO A 9 -3.32 -11.76 32.46
N ILE A 10 -2.07 -12.23 32.35
CA ILE A 10 -0.89 -11.38 32.26
C ILE A 10 -1.00 -10.60 30.97
N ALA A 11 -1.13 -9.28 31.09
CA ALA A 11 -1.16 -8.39 29.93
C ALA A 11 0.15 -8.54 29.14
N ARG A 12 0.03 -8.84 27.84
CA ARG A 12 1.17 -8.96 26.95
C ARG A 12 1.83 -7.62 26.68
N SER A 13 3.13 -7.64 26.47
CA SER A 13 3.89 -6.47 26.06
C SER A 13 3.89 -6.36 24.54
N VAL A 14 3.85 -5.13 24.03
CA VAL A 14 3.97 -4.84 22.60
C VAL A 14 4.98 -3.72 22.40
N ALA A 15 5.50 -3.59 21.18
CA ALA A 15 6.50 -2.58 20.90
C ALA A 15 5.92 -1.15 21.11
N PRO A 16 6.68 -0.21 21.72
CA PRO A 16 6.21 1.16 21.95
C PRO A 16 5.70 1.87 20.68
N ASP A 17 6.33 1.59 19.54
CA ASP A 17 5.91 2.13 18.25
C ASP A 17 4.51 1.66 17.82
N GLN A 18 4.17 0.41 18.14
CA GLN A 18 2.84 -0.14 17.87
C GLN A 18 1.78 0.46 18.79
N GLU A 19 2.10 0.67 20.07
CA GLU A 19 1.21 1.37 21.01
C GLU A 19 0.91 2.79 20.54
N LEU A 20 1.96 3.53 20.18
CA LEU A 20 1.82 4.88 19.65
C LEU A 20 0.99 4.90 18.35
N ALA A 21 1.22 3.95 17.45
CA ALA A 21 0.46 3.83 16.20
C ALA A 21 -1.03 3.55 16.45
N ILE A 22 -1.36 2.72 17.43
CA ILE A 22 -2.75 2.45 17.83
C ILE A 22 -3.40 3.69 18.44
N LEU A 23 -2.70 4.39 19.34
CA LEU A 23 -3.22 5.60 19.97
C LEU A 23 -3.53 6.68 18.93
N LYS A 24 -2.59 6.93 18.01
CA LYS A 24 -2.79 7.85 16.88
C LYS A 24 -3.99 7.43 16.03
N LEU A 25 -4.06 6.16 15.63
CA LEU A 25 -5.18 5.64 14.84
C LEU A 25 -6.54 5.83 15.54
N ILE A 26 -6.63 5.58 16.84
CA ILE A 26 -7.88 5.77 17.60
C ILE A 26 -8.29 7.24 17.60
N LEU A 27 -7.34 8.15 17.80
CA LEU A 27 -7.61 9.60 17.79
C LEU A 27 -8.02 10.06 16.40
N ASP A 28 -7.31 9.63 15.36
CA ASP A 28 -7.60 9.98 13.96
C ASP A 28 -8.99 9.50 13.53
N LEU A 29 -9.36 8.26 13.87
CA LEU A 29 -10.71 7.75 13.58
C LEU A 29 -11.78 8.59 14.27
N ARG A 30 -11.54 9.03 15.52
CA ARG A 30 -12.46 9.91 16.24
C ARG A 30 -12.57 11.29 15.62
N SER A 31 -11.46 11.90 15.24
CA SER A 31 -11.46 13.22 14.59
C SER A 31 -12.15 13.20 13.23
N LEU A 32 -12.10 12.06 12.53
CA LEU A 32 -12.81 11.83 11.27
C LEU A 32 -14.28 11.42 11.47
N GLY A 33 -14.80 11.42 12.72
CA GLY A 33 -16.19 11.11 13.04
C GLY A 33 -16.51 9.61 13.20
N ASP A 34 -15.55 8.72 13.00
CA ASP A 34 -15.71 7.27 13.13
C ASP A 34 -15.50 6.79 14.58
N VAL A 35 -16.39 7.25 15.46
CA VAL A 35 -16.36 6.92 16.90
C VAL A 35 -16.51 5.40 17.12
N GLU A 36 -17.39 4.74 16.37
CA GLU A 36 -17.60 3.29 16.48
C GLU A 36 -16.33 2.51 16.06
N GLY A 37 -15.69 2.90 14.96
CA GLY A 37 -14.42 2.32 14.55
C GLY A 37 -13.33 2.49 15.60
N SER A 38 -13.22 3.67 16.20
CA SER A 38 -12.26 3.93 17.29
C SER A 38 -12.49 3.00 18.50
N ASN A 39 -13.75 2.76 18.88
CA ASN A 39 -14.11 1.87 19.98
C ASN A 39 -13.83 0.40 19.62
N LYS A 40 -14.08 0.00 18.37
CA LYS A 40 -13.76 -1.34 17.88
C LYS A 40 -12.27 -1.63 17.91
N VAL A 41 -11.43 -0.64 17.55
CA VAL A 41 -9.97 -0.76 17.69
C VAL A 41 -9.58 -0.96 19.15
N ARG A 42 -10.07 -0.12 20.07
CA ARG A 42 -9.80 -0.26 21.53
C ARG A 42 -10.16 -1.66 22.05
N ARG A 43 -11.34 -2.17 21.70
CA ARG A 43 -11.79 -3.50 22.13
C ARG A 43 -10.88 -4.60 21.62
N ARG A 44 -10.49 -4.56 20.35
CA ARG A 44 -9.59 -5.55 19.75
C ARG A 44 -8.19 -5.50 20.34
N VAL A 45 -7.64 -4.32 20.57
CA VAL A 45 -6.34 -4.13 21.22
C VAL A 45 -6.36 -4.78 22.60
N ARG A 46 -7.38 -4.49 23.41
CA ARG A 46 -7.55 -5.11 24.73
C ARG A 46 -7.65 -6.64 24.63
N GLU A 47 -8.41 -7.13 23.67
CA GLU A 47 -8.55 -8.57 23.43
C GLU A 47 -7.21 -9.22 23.07
N VAL A 48 -6.42 -8.61 22.19
CA VAL A 48 -5.09 -9.10 21.82
C VAL A 48 -4.16 -9.15 23.03
N LEU A 49 -4.10 -8.07 23.81
CA LEU A 49 -3.21 -8.01 24.97
C LEU A 49 -3.55 -9.00 26.08
N LEU A 50 -4.83 -9.40 26.19
CA LEU A 50 -5.29 -10.35 27.22
C LEU A 50 -5.35 -11.80 26.76
N LYS A 51 -5.55 -12.05 25.46
CA LYS A 51 -5.80 -13.41 24.93
C LYS A 51 -4.66 -13.98 24.09
N SER A 52 -3.64 -13.20 23.75
CA SER A 52 -2.48 -13.74 23.03
C SER A 52 -1.64 -14.64 23.93
N SER A 53 -1.15 -15.73 23.34
CA SER A 53 -0.34 -16.75 24.01
C SER A 53 1.05 -16.23 24.38
N ASP A 54 1.64 -15.40 23.52
CA ASP A 54 2.92 -14.73 23.74
C ASP A 54 2.94 -13.30 23.16
N ASP A 55 4.04 -12.58 23.43
CA ASP A 55 4.24 -11.20 22.97
C ASP A 55 4.40 -11.11 21.44
N ALA A 56 4.99 -12.12 20.78
CA ALA A 56 5.18 -12.12 19.34
C ALA A 56 3.84 -12.23 18.59
N GLU A 57 2.94 -13.09 19.08
CA GLU A 57 1.58 -13.21 18.61
C GLU A 57 0.78 -11.91 18.86
N ALA A 58 0.95 -11.29 20.04
CA ALA A 58 0.34 -10.00 20.34
C ALA A 58 0.79 -8.91 19.37
N MET A 59 2.10 -8.79 19.11
CA MET A 59 2.67 -7.82 18.17
C MET A 59 2.16 -8.07 16.74
N SER A 60 2.13 -9.32 16.28
CA SER A 60 1.61 -9.67 14.94
C SER A 60 0.13 -9.30 14.76
N LYS A 61 -0.71 -9.63 15.74
CA LYS A 61 -2.13 -9.23 15.74
C LYS A 61 -2.29 -7.72 15.83
N MET A 62 -1.40 -7.02 16.55
CA MET A 62 -1.41 -5.56 16.63
C MET A 62 -1.15 -4.92 15.27
N ASP A 63 -0.16 -5.42 14.51
CA ASP A 63 0.12 -4.95 13.15
C ASP A 63 -1.07 -5.13 12.22
N GLU A 64 -1.79 -6.26 12.34
CA GLU A 64 -3.02 -6.46 11.59
C GLU A 64 -4.10 -5.42 11.90
N ILE A 65 -4.29 -5.09 13.19
CA ILE A 65 -5.23 -4.07 13.64
C ILE A 65 -4.84 -2.71 13.06
N ILE A 66 -3.56 -2.33 13.19
CA ILE A 66 -3.02 -1.06 12.66
C ILE A 66 -3.27 -0.98 11.15
N ARG A 67 -2.93 -2.04 10.41
CA ARG A 67 -3.06 -2.08 8.95
C ARG A 67 -4.51 -1.97 8.49
N ARG A 68 -5.45 -2.67 9.15
CA ARG A 68 -6.88 -2.57 8.85
C ARG A 68 -7.43 -1.19 9.22
N GLY A 69 -6.98 -0.62 10.34
CA GLY A 69 -7.34 0.72 10.78
C GLY A 69 -6.90 1.81 9.81
N LYS A 70 -5.61 1.82 9.41
CA LYS A 70 -5.07 2.77 8.44
C LYS A 70 -5.81 2.73 7.10
N ARG A 71 -6.25 1.55 6.65
CA ARG A 71 -7.11 1.43 5.46
C ARG A 71 -8.46 2.13 5.66
N LYS A 72 -9.08 1.97 6.83
CA LYS A 72 -10.35 2.64 7.14
C LYS A 72 -10.15 4.16 7.21
N GLN A 73 -9.13 4.62 7.94
CA GLN A 73 -8.73 6.01 8.01
C GLN A 73 -8.54 6.62 6.62
N SER A 74 -7.79 5.94 5.74
CA SER A 74 -7.53 6.45 4.38
C SER A 74 -8.79 6.62 3.52
N LYS A 75 -9.86 5.87 3.82
CA LYS A 75 -11.14 6.03 3.12
C LYS A 75 -11.94 7.20 3.67
N LEU A 76 -11.81 7.47 4.97
CA LEU A 76 -12.52 8.55 5.66
C LEU A 76 -11.88 9.91 5.39
N ASP A 77 -10.54 9.98 5.35
CA ASP A 77 -9.80 11.22 5.08
C ASP A 77 -9.71 11.58 3.58
N GLY A 78 -10.26 10.74 2.69
CA GLY A 78 -10.24 10.94 1.24
C GLY A 78 -8.89 10.66 0.57
N SER A 79 -7.83 10.36 1.31
CA SER A 79 -6.50 10.07 0.77
C SER A 79 -6.49 8.81 -0.12
N TYR A 80 -7.41 7.87 0.12
CA TYR A 80 -7.62 6.71 -0.74
C TYR A 80 -8.09 7.12 -2.13
N ALA A 81 -9.10 8.00 -2.21
CA ALA A 81 -9.62 8.52 -3.48
C ALA A 81 -8.55 9.35 -4.20
N GLU A 82 -7.80 10.15 -3.46
CA GLU A 82 -6.72 10.96 -4.03
C GLU A 82 -5.60 10.09 -4.61
N ARG A 83 -5.21 9.02 -3.92
CA ARG A 83 -4.22 8.05 -4.41
C ARG A 83 -4.69 7.35 -5.68
N GLN A 84 -5.96 6.95 -5.75
CA GLN A 84 -6.54 6.36 -6.96
C GLN A 84 -6.53 7.35 -8.13
N ARG A 85 -6.90 8.61 -7.88
CA ARG A 85 -6.84 9.68 -8.88
C ARG A 85 -5.43 9.89 -9.41
N ARG A 86 -4.42 9.95 -8.54
CA ARG A 86 -3.01 10.06 -8.95
C ARG A 86 -2.55 8.86 -9.78
N LYS A 87 -2.95 7.65 -9.41
CA LYS A 87 -2.63 6.43 -10.17
C LYS A 87 -3.28 6.43 -11.55
N ARG A 88 -4.54 6.89 -11.66
CA ARG A 88 -5.24 7.04 -12.95
C ARG A 88 -4.53 8.06 -13.85
N LYS A 89 -4.18 9.24 -13.32
CA LYS A 89 -3.40 10.25 -14.05
C LYS A 89 -2.07 9.71 -14.59
N ARG A 90 -1.33 8.93 -13.79
CA ARG A 90 -0.08 8.30 -14.25
C ARG A 90 -0.32 7.33 -15.41
N ARG A 91 -1.34 6.49 -15.32
CA ARG A 91 -1.70 5.56 -16.42
C ARG A 91 -2.12 6.30 -17.69
N GLU A 92 -2.88 7.38 -17.56
CA GLU A 92 -3.25 8.22 -18.70
C GLU A 92 -2.02 8.86 -19.34
N GLN A 93 -1.06 9.35 -18.54
CA GLN A 93 0.22 9.87 -19.04
C GLN A 93 1.06 8.80 -19.74
N GLU A 94 1.15 7.60 -19.16
CA GLU A 94 1.84 6.45 -19.76
C GLU A 94 1.21 6.07 -21.11
N LEU A 95 -0.11 5.98 -21.19
CA LEU A 95 -0.82 5.70 -22.44
C LEU A 95 -0.61 6.79 -23.49
N VAL A 96 -0.65 8.06 -23.10
CA VAL A 96 -0.37 9.17 -24.03
C VAL A 96 1.08 9.11 -24.52
N SER A 97 2.03 8.79 -23.65
CA SER A 97 3.44 8.64 -24.06
C SER A 97 3.66 7.44 -24.99
N ALA A 98 2.98 6.33 -24.75
CA ALA A 98 3.02 5.15 -25.61
C ALA A 98 2.37 5.42 -26.97
N SER A 99 1.21 6.10 -27.00
CA SER A 99 0.56 6.53 -28.25
C SER A 99 1.49 7.42 -29.08
N ARG A 100 2.16 8.39 -28.44
CA ARG A 100 3.13 9.26 -29.13
C ARG A 100 4.32 8.50 -29.70
N LEU A 101 4.80 7.46 -29.02
CA LEU A 101 5.87 6.61 -29.55
C LEU A 101 5.40 5.85 -30.80
N VAL A 102 4.18 5.29 -30.78
CA VAL A 102 3.59 4.62 -31.95
C VAL A 102 3.37 5.60 -33.11
N ASP A 103 2.92 6.82 -32.84
CA ASP A 103 2.73 7.85 -33.87
C ASP A 103 4.07 8.31 -34.49
N VAL A 104 5.14 8.38 -33.70
CA VAL A 104 6.51 8.67 -34.19
C VAL A 104 7.07 7.52 -35.02
N GLU A 105 6.83 6.27 -34.63
CA GLU A 105 7.27 5.09 -35.37
C GLU A 105 6.48 4.92 -36.68
N ALA A 106 5.18 5.22 -36.69
CA ALA A 106 4.35 5.24 -37.90
C ALA A 106 4.65 6.42 -38.84
N GLY A 107 5.14 7.55 -38.31
CA GLY A 107 5.64 8.68 -39.10
C GLY A 107 7.07 8.49 -39.62
N SER A 108 7.79 7.46 -39.16
CA SER A 108 9.14 7.09 -39.62
C SER A 108 9.13 5.97 -40.67
N GLY A 109 7.97 5.70 -41.30
CA GLY A 109 7.88 4.96 -42.54
C GLY A 109 8.14 5.88 -43.73
N GLU A 110 9.34 6.48 -43.82
CA GLU A 110 9.81 7.01 -45.11
C GLU A 110 10.14 5.81 -45.99
N ASP A 111 9.39 5.70 -47.09
CA ASP A 111 9.59 4.79 -48.21
C ASP A 111 11.05 4.85 -48.70
N SER A 112 11.92 3.96 -48.22
CA SER A 112 13.23 3.72 -48.85
C SER A 112 13.06 2.78 -50.05
N GLU A 113 12.30 3.22 -51.04
CA GLU A 113 12.25 2.63 -52.38
C GLU A 113 13.31 3.30 -53.28
N GLY A 114 14.24 2.51 -53.81
CA GLY A 114 15.20 2.88 -54.86
C GLY A 114 16.61 3.25 -54.35
N SER A 115 17.71 2.78 -54.93
CA SER A 115 17.95 2.02 -56.14
C SER A 115 19.33 1.37 -56.03
N ALA A 116 19.44 0.13 -56.49
CA ALA A 116 20.73 -0.50 -56.74
C ALA A 116 21.49 0.27 -57.82
N THR A 117 22.75 0.61 -57.57
CA THR A 117 23.80 0.69 -58.59
C THR A 117 25.08 0.15 -58.00
N ALA A 118 25.45 -1.04 -58.48
CA ALA A 118 26.81 -1.53 -58.47
C ALA A 118 27.67 -0.61 -59.37
N GLU A 119 28.91 -0.33 -58.96
CA GLU A 119 30.07 -0.41 -59.84
C GLU A 119 31.37 -0.37 -59.01
N GLU A 120 32.28 -1.26 -59.39
CA GLU A 120 33.68 -1.42 -58.98
C GLU A 120 34.46 -0.09 -59.04
N ASP A 121 35.53 0.06 -58.24
CA ASP A 121 36.91 -0.05 -58.74
C ASP A 121 37.95 0.35 -57.66
N GLY A 122 39.10 -0.31 -57.69
CA GLY A 122 40.36 0.26 -57.18
C GLY A 122 40.93 -0.30 -55.86
N ALA A 123 41.36 -1.56 -55.87
CA ALA A 123 42.53 -1.97 -55.08
C ALA A 123 43.83 -1.57 -55.82
N GLU A 124 44.97 -1.56 -55.10
CA GLU A 124 46.36 -1.23 -55.50
C GLU A 124 46.73 0.25 -55.22
N GLU A 125 47.75 0.62 -54.43
CA GLU A 125 48.97 -0.03 -53.89
C GLU A 125 49.20 0.30 -52.40
#